data_AF-A0A5D9C8M4-F1
#
_entry.id   AF-A0A5D9C8M4-F1
#
_cell.length_a   1.000
_cell.length_b   1.000
_cell.length_c   1.000
_cell.angle_alpha   90.00
_cell.angle_beta   90.00
_cell.angle_gamma   90.00
#
_symmetry.space_group_name_H-M   'P 1'
#
loop_
_entity.id
_entity.type
_entity.pdbx_description
1 polymer ?
#
loop_
_entity_poly.entity_id
_entity_poly.type
_entity_poly.pdbx_seq_one_letter_code
_entity_poly.pdbx_strand_id
1 'polypeptide(L)'
;MNLATLDRVIELAREQSGLRRISSDMAIDQDIRMSGGDATDFAEALAAEFGEGVWRWPWQRFAELNEGLGIFVLLALLWYLLTWPIRGRFLPPSKFERLELGHIARVINAGHWIEP
;
A
#
# COMPACT_ATOMS: atom_id res chain seq x y z
N MET A 1 13.77 15.44 7.65
CA MET A 1 12.50 15.06 6.97
C MET A 1 11.74 16.34 6.69
N ASN A 2 11.40 16.62 5.43
CA ASN A 2 10.60 17.79 5.10
C ASN A 2 9.14 17.52 5.49
N LEU A 3 8.59 18.31 6.41
CA LEU A 3 7.21 18.14 6.90
C LEU A 3 6.20 18.32 5.76
N ALA A 4 6.47 19.22 4.81
CA ALA A 4 5.57 19.46 3.67
C ALA A 4 5.41 18.22 2.77
N THR A 5 6.48 17.44 2.57
CA THR A 5 6.42 16.19 1.79
C THR A 5 5.61 15.12 2.51
N LEU A 6 5.80 14.98 3.82
CA LEU A 6 5.05 14.01 4.62
C LEU A 6 3.55 14.35 4.63
N ASP A 7 3.21 15.61 4.89
CA ASP A 7 1.83 16.09 4.89
C ASP A 7 1.16 15.79 3.56
N ARG A 8 1.89 15.97 2.45
CA ARG A 8 1.34 15.74 1.12
C ARG A 8 1.18 14.26 0.77
N VAL A 9 2.12 13.40 1.16
CA VAL A 9 1.98 11.95 1.03
C VAL A 9 0.78 11.44 1.84
N ILE A 10 0.59 11.95 3.06
CA ILE A 10 -0.56 11.62 3.90
C ILE A 10 -1.87 12.08 3.24
N GLU A 11 -1.88 13.29 2.67
CA GLU A 11 -3.06 13.82 1.99
C GLU A 11 -3.46 12.96 0.78
N LEU A 12 -2.49 12.59 -0.07
CA LEU A 12 -2.74 11.70 -1.21
C LEU A 12 -3.22 10.31 -0.77
N ALA A 13 -2.60 9.75 0.28
CA ALA A 13 -3.05 8.48 0.84
C ALA A 13 -4.48 8.57 1.40
N ARG A 14 -4.87 9.74 1.92
CA ARG A 14 -6.21 10.02 2.45
C ARG A 14 -7.24 10.11 1.34
N GLU A 15 -6.93 10.86 0.28
CA GLU A 15 -7.77 11.01 -0.90
C GLU A 15 -8.06 9.65 -1.53
N GLN A 16 -7.04 8.80 -1.67
CA GLN A 16 -7.16 7.52 -2.37
C GLN A 16 -7.78 6.41 -1.48
N SER A 17 -7.52 6.39 -0.17
CA SER A 17 -8.08 5.35 0.72
C SER A 17 -9.45 5.69 1.29
N GLY A 18 -9.84 6.97 1.31
CA GLY A 18 -11.05 7.46 1.96
C GLY A 18 -11.02 7.37 3.50
N LEU A 19 -9.89 7.02 4.11
CA LEU A 19 -9.76 6.92 5.57
C LEU A 19 -9.75 8.30 6.22
N ARG A 20 -10.52 8.49 7.30
CA ARG A 20 -10.55 9.78 8.02
C ARG A 20 -9.30 10.08 8.83
N ARG A 21 -8.57 9.06 9.26
CA ARG A 21 -7.36 9.18 10.07
C ARG A 21 -6.26 8.38 9.40
N ILE A 22 -5.21 9.09 9.01
CA ILE A 22 -3.98 8.54 8.47
C ILE A 22 -2.83 9.16 9.24
N SER A 23 -1.88 8.33 9.65
CA SER A 23 -0.64 8.74 10.31
C SER A 23 0.56 8.21 9.56
N SER A 24 1.74 8.79 9.84
CA SER A 24 2.98 8.49 9.12
C SER A 24 3.48 7.07 9.30
N ASP A 25 3.10 6.39 10.38
CA ASP A 25 3.47 5.01 10.73
C ASP A 25 2.52 3.96 10.12
N MET A 26 1.47 4.40 9.43
CA MET A 26 0.57 3.50 8.73
C MET A 26 1.23 3.00 7.44
N ALA A 27 1.17 1.69 7.23
CA ALA A 27 1.64 1.03 6.03
C ALA A 27 0.54 0.96 4.96
N ILE A 28 0.93 1.14 3.70
CA ILE A 28 0.00 1.23 2.56
C ILE A 28 -0.92 0.02 2.46
N ASP A 29 -0.38 -1.19 2.56
CA ASP A 29 -1.16 -2.43 2.41
C ASP A 29 -1.77 -2.86 3.76
N GLN A 30 -0.95 -2.97 4.81
CA GLN A 30 -1.39 -3.59 6.06
C GLN A 30 -2.38 -2.74 6.87
N ASP A 31 -2.25 -1.40 6.82
CA ASP A 31 -3.08 -0.49 7.62
C ASP A 31 -4.08 0.29 6.76
N ILE A 32 -3.64 0.74 5.58
CA ILE A 32 -4.46 1.56 4.66
C ILE A 32 -5.22 0.67 3.66
N ARG A 33 -4.81 -0.59 3.47
CA ARG A 33 -5.41 -1.58 2.55
C ARG A 33 -5.33 -1.20 1.07
N MET A 34 -4.33 -0.39 0.70
CA MET A 34 -3.97 -0.11 -0.68
C MET A 34 -3.12 -1.25 -1.22
N SER A 35 -3.71 -2.01 -2.14
CA SER A 35 -3.07 -3.13 -2.82
C SER A 35 -3.51 -3.18 -4.28
N GLY A 36 -2.79 -3.91 -5.13
CA GLY A 36 -3.13 -4.03 -6.55
C GLY A 36 -3.21 -2.67 -7.25
N GLY A 37 -4.32 -2.45 -7.96
CA GLY A 37 -4.60 -1.19 -8.66
C GLY A 37 -4.56 0.04 -7.75
N ASP A 38 -5.01 -0.05 -6.49
CA ASP A 38 -5.02 1.11 -5.60
C ASP A 38 -3.59 1.57 -5.25
N ALA A 39 -2.65 0.63 -5.13
CA ALA A 39 -1.25 0.94 -4.89
C ALA A 39 -0.57 1.51 -6.14
N THR A 40 -0.94 1.02 -7.31
CA THR A 40 -0.54 1.56 -8.61
C THR A 40 -1.03 3.01 -8.77
N ASP A 41 -2.31 3.26 -8.57
CA ASP A 41 -2.90 4.60 -8.67
C ASP A 41 -2.26 5.57 -7.67
N PHE A 42 -1.98 5.10 -6.45
CA PHE A 42 -1.29 5.88 -5.45
C PHE A 42 0.17 6.21 -5.85
N ALA A 43 0.90 5.23 -6.39
CA ALA A 43 2.24 5.47 -6.91
C ALA A 43 2.25 6.45 -8.10
N GLU A 44 1.21 6.42 -8.94
CA GLU A 44 1.04 7.34 -10.06
C GLU A 44 0.77 8.76 -9.57
N ALA A 45 -0.12 8.92 -8.60
CA ALA A 45 -0.40 10.22 -7.98
C ALA A 45 0.86 10.83 -7.33
N LEU A 46 1.67 10.01 -6.65
CA LEU A 46 2.95 10.46 -6.11
C LEU A 46 3.96 10.81 -7.20
N ALA A 47 4.01 10.04 -8.29
CA ALA A 47 4.91 10.31 -9.41
C ALA A 47 4.52 11.60 -10.17
N ALA A 48 3.23 11.89 -10.31
CA ALA A 48 2.75 13.13 -10.91
C ALA A 48 3.18 14.38 -10.10
N GLU A 49 3.30 14.25 -8.78
CA GLU A 49 3.63 15.37 -7.90
C GLU A 49 5.13 15.50 -7.60
N PHE A 50 5.82 14.37 -7.37
CA PHE A 50 7.22 14.34 -6.94
C PHE A 50 8.19 13.87 -8.03
N GLY A 51 7.67 13.52 -9.21
CA GLY A 51 8.42 13.14 -10.39
C GLY A 51 8.39 11.64 -10.70
N GLU A 52 8.57 11.28 -11.98
CA GLU A 52 8.46 9.90 -12.47
C GLU A 52 9.43 8.89 -11.82
N GLY A 53 10.48 9.36 -11.16
CA GLY A 53 11.41 8.48 -10.43
C GLY A 53 10.72 7.65 -9.36
N VAL A 54 9.62 8.16 -8.78
CA VAL A 54 8.80 7.47 -7.77
C VAL A 54 8.17 6.19 -8.33
N TRP A 55 7.79 6.20 -9.61
CA TRP A 55 7.17 5.04 -10.26
C TRP A 55 8.08 3.80 -10.31
N ARG A 56 9.40 4.04 -10.31
CA ARG A 56 10.41 2.97 -10.47
C ARG A 56 10.74 2.24 -9.17
N TRP A 57 10.13 2.62 -8.05
CA TRP A 57 10.39 2.00 -6.76
C TRP A 57 9.73 0.61 -6.66
N PRO A 58 10.21 -0.26 -5.75
CA PRO A 58 9.74 -1.65 -5.67
C PRO A 58 8.37 -1.77 -4.97
N TRP A 59 7.37 -1.02 -5.43
CA TRP A 59 5.99 -1.02 -4.91
C TRP A 59 5.40 -2.42 -4.80
N GLN A 60 5.67 -3.27 -5.80
CA GLN A 60 5.16 -4.65 -5.86
C GLN A 60 5.64 -5.54 -4.69
N ARG A 61 6.74 -5.18 -4.03
CA ARG A 61 7.25 -5.87 -2.83
C ARG A 61 6.42 -5.58 -1.59
N PHE A 62 5.71 -4.45 -1.58
CA PHE A 62 5.00 -3.93 -0.41
C PHE A 62 3.48 -3.95 -0.58
N ALA A 63 3.01 -3.90 -1.82
CA ALA A 63 1.61 -3.99 -2.17
C ALA A 63 1.46 -5.05 -3.26
N GLU A 64 0.66 -6.08 -3.00
CA GLU A 64 0.43 -7.17 -3.95
C GLU A 64 -0.14 -6.63 -5.26
N LEU A 65 0.66 -6.53 -6.32
CA LEU A 65 0.19 -6.22 -7.68
C LEU A 65 -0.35 -7.48 -8.35
N ASN A 66 -1.36 -8.11 -7.74
CA ASN A 66 -2.10 -9.20 -8.40
C ASN A 66 -3.12 -8.59 -9.36
N GLU A 67 -2.66 -8.24 -10.57
CA GLU A 67 -3.56 -8.17 -11.71
C GLU A 67 -4.04 -9.59 -12.04
N GLY A 68 -5.31 -9.84 -11.77
CA GLY A 68 -6.03 -11.04 -12.19
C GLY A 68 -6.26 -12.03 -11.07
N LEU A 69 -7.49 -12.01 -10.53
CA LEU A 69 -8.03 -13.17 -9.83
C LEU A 69 -8.05 -14.35 -10.81
N GLY A 70 -7.01 -15.19 -10.79
CA GLY A 70 -7.04 -16.49 -11.44
C GLY A 70 -8.21 -17.33 -10.91
N ILE A 71 -8.69 -18.28 -11.72
CA ILE A 71 -9.88 -19.13 -11.48
C ILE A 71 -9.93 -19.80 -10.09
N PHE A 72 -8.78 -19.90 -9.41
CA PHE A 72 -8.63 -20.45 -8.06
C PHE A 72 -9.13 -19.55 -6.93
N VAL A 73 -9.42 -18.26 -7.17
CA VAL A 73 -9.93 -17.40 -6.09
C VAL A 73 -11.30 -17.85 -5.61
N LEU A 74 -12.16 -18.37 -6.49
CA LEU A 74 -13.46 -18.93 -6.08
C LEU A 74 -13.29 -20.14 -5.15
N LEU A 75 -12.33 -21.02 -5.44
CA LEU A 75 -11.99 -22.17 -4.61
C LEU A 75 -11.38 -21.76 -3.27
N ALA A 76 -10.48 -20.77 -3.28
CA ALA A 76 -9.90 -20.21 -2.07
C ALA A 76 -10.97 -19.52 -1.20
N LEU A 77 -11.88 -18.76 -1.81
CA LEU A 77 -12.99 -18.09 -1.12
C LEU A 77 -13.92 -19.10 -0.45
N LEU A 78 -14.27 -20.18 -1.15
CA LEU A 78 -15.11 -21.26 -0.60
C LEU A 78 -14.43 -21.93 0.60
N TRP A 79 -13.13 -22.23 0.46
CA TRP A 79 -12.33 -22.82 1.53
C TRP A 79 -12.18 -21.89 2.74
N TYR A 80 -12.03 -20.59 2.52
CA TYR A 80 -11.98 -19.58 3.57
C TYR A 80 -13.32 -19.43 4.30
N LEU A 81 -14.45 -19.42 3.58
CA LEU A 81 -15.79 -19.42 4.18
C LEU A 81 -16.03 -20.65 5.07
N LEU A 82 -15.60 -21.84 4.61
CA LEU A 82 -15.69 -23.09 5.35
C LEU A 82 -14.83 -23.10 6.63
N THR A 83 -13.67 -22.45 6.60
CA THR A 83 -12.71 -22.45 7.72
C THR A 83 -12.79 -21.19 8.62
N TRP A 84 -13.61 -20.21 8.24
CA TRP A 84 -13.83 -18.96 8.96
C TRP A 84 -14.17 -19.12 10.45
N PRO A 85 -15.13 -19.99 10.87
CA PRO A 85 -15.49 -20.08 12.28
C PRO A 85 -14.35 -20.58 13.18
N ILE A 86 -13.28 -21.14 12.59
CA ILE A 86 -12.13 -21.70 13.31
C ILE A 86 -10.95 -20.71 13.31
N ARG A 87 -10.77 -19.90 12.26
CA ARG A 87 -9.56 -19.07 12.06
C ARG A 87 -9.69 -17.61 12.49
N GLY A 88 -10.90 -17.12 12.78
CA GLY A 88 -11.13 -15.83 13.44
C GLY A 88 -10.78 -14.56 12.63
N ARG A 89 -10.12 -14.65 11.46
CA ARG A 89 -9.90 -13.53 10.54
C ARG A 89 -10.11 -13.95 9.08
N PHE A 90 -10.90 -13.14 8.37
CA PHE A 90 -11.26 -13.32 6.96
C PHE A 90 -10.09 -12.97 6.00
N LEU A 91 -9.06 -12.29 6.48
CA LEU A 91 -7.91 -11.86 5.68
C LEU A 91 -6.63 -12.50 6.22
N PRO A 92 -5.83 -13.21 5.40
CA PRO A 92 -4.48 -13.57 5.80
C PRO A 92 -3.70 -12.29 6.10
N PRO A 93 -2.84 -12.25 7.15
CA PRO A 93 -1.91 -11.14 7.29
C PRO A 93 -1.06 -11.07 6.03
N SER A 94 -0.99 -9.89 5.44
CA SER A 94 -0.11 -9.59 4.31
C SER A 94 1.31 -10.05 4.63
N LYS A 95 1.91 -10.82 3.72
CA LYS A 95 3.29 -11.34 3.86
C LYS A 95 4.33 -10.27 3.52
N PHE A 96 3.89 -9.08 3.13
CA PHE A 96 4.76 -8.02 2.65
C PHE A 96 5.39 -7.27 3.82
N GLU A 97 6.56 -6.71 3.54
CA GLU A 97 7.19 -5.75 4.45
C GLU A 97 6.31 -4.49 4.59
N ARG A 98 6.50 -3.75 5.68
CA ARG A 98 5.68 -2.59 5.99
C ARG A 98 6.25 -1.37 5.29
N LEU A 99 5.57 -0.90 4.24
CA LEU A 99 5.90 0.38 3.60
C LEU A 99 5.06 1.49 4.20
N GLU A 100 5.62 2.15 5.21
CA GLU A 100 5.00 3.26 5.93
C GLU A 100 5.01 4.56 5.12
N LEU A 101 3.97 5.40 5.27
CA LEU A 101 3.89 6.70 4.61
C LEU A 101 5.06 7.63 4.97
N GLY A 102 5.53 7.56 6.22
CA GLY A 102 6.70 8.28 6.69
C GLY A 102 7.98 7.84 5.99
N HIS A 103 8.07 6.54 5.64
CA HIS A 103 9.18 6.03 4.86
C HIS A 103 9.11 6.53 3.42
N ILE A 104 7.95 6.46 2.77
CA ILE A 104 7.74 7.00 1.42
C ILE A 104 8.16 8.48 1.36
N ALA A 105 7.71 9.30 2.32
CA ALA A 105 8.09 10.71 2.40
C ALA A 105 9.60 10.92 2.60
N ARG A 106 10.27 10.02 3.32
CA ARG A 106 11.72 10.05 3.51
C ARG A 106 12.45 9.74 2.20
N VAL A 107 12.01 8.72 1.48
CA VAL A 107 12.55 8.31 0.19
C VAL A 107 12.37 9.42 -0.86
N ILE A 108 11.19 10.06 -0.90
CA ILE A 108 10.93 11.23 -1.77
C ILE A 108 11.92 12.36 -1.46
N ASN A 109 12.09 12.70 -0.18
CA ASN A 109 13.02 13.74 0.24
C ASN A 109 14.49 13.42 -0.10
N ALA A 110 14.86 12.14 -0.08
CA ALA A 110 16.19 11.70 -0.45
C ALA A 110 16.41 11.67 -1.97
N GLY A 111 15.33 11.66 -2.77
CA GLY A 111 15.36 11.56 -4.22
C GLY A 111 15.79 10.19 -4.76
N HIS A 112 15.97 9.19 -3.89
CA HIS A 112 16.37 7.83 -4.25
C HIS A 112 15.79 6.83 -3.26
N TRP A 113 15.58 5.59 -3.73
CA TRP A 113 15.06 4.49 -2.92
C TRP A 113 15.96 4.20 -1.72
N ILE A 114 15.36 4.11 -0.53
CA ILE A 114 16.00 3.65 0.72
C ILE A 114 15.18 2.46 1.20
N GLU A 115 15.85 1.38 1.61
CA GLU A 115 15.17 0.20 2.15
C GLU A 115 14.44 0.53 3.46
N PRO A 116 13.16 0.09 3.61
CA PRO A 116 12.38 0.25 4.84
C PRO A 116 12.83 -0.63 5.99
#